data_AF-A0A075USA3-F1
#
_entry.id   AF-A0A075USA3-F1
#
_cell.length_a   1.000
_cell.length_b   1.000
_cell.length_c   1.000
_cell.angle_alpha   90.00
_cell.angle_beta   90.00
_cell.angle_gamma   90.00
#
_symmetry.space_group_name_H-M   'P 1'
#
loop_
_entity.id
_entity.type
_entity.pdbx_description
1 polymer ?
#
loop_
_entity_poly.entity_id
_entity_poly.type
_entity_poly.pdbx_seq_one_letter_code
_entity_poly.pdbx_strand_id
1 'polypeptide(L)'
;MTTAIKNDRLQKRFQKWDVNGNGRIEKSDFEAEAKRIISAFGEDQTSPQARAVQDSFKTMFEFLADKAGVGPNGSLNERQFTEVIEAQIFQEGDAGFARVVRPTISAIVGLCDTDGDGEVDQREFAKWLDAIGVEASAVAPAFRAIDVNGNGKLTVDELVHAVRDYHLGKSDVPLLGK
;
A
#
# COMPACT_ATOMS: atom_id res chain seq x y z
N MET A 1 7.17 -7.61 -22.35
CA MET A 1 7.95 -8.09 -21.18
C MET A 1 7.96 -9.61 -21.20
N THR A 2 9.12 -10.25 -21.08
CA THR A 2 9.26 -11.70 -21.01
C THR A 2 8.74 -12.25 -19.67
N THR A 3 8.17 -13.45 -19.70
CA THR A 3 7.58 -14.15 -18.53
C THR A 3 8.56 -14.27 -17.35
N ALA A 4 9.86 -14.40 -17.63
CA ALA A 4 10.89 -14.51 -16.59
C ALA A 4 11.08 -13.21 -15.77
N ILE A 5 11.00 -12.03 -16.39
CA ILE A 5 11.15 -10.74 -15.69
C ILE A 5 9.89 -10.42 -14.87
N LYS A 6 8.71 -10.85 -15.36
CA LYS A 6 7.45 -10.74 -14.60
C LYS A 6 7.50 -11.58 -13.32
N ASN A 7 7.99 -12.82 -13.38
CA ASN A 7 8.06 -13.70 -12.22
C ASN A 7 9.00 -13.17 -11.12
N ASP A 8 10.22 -12.73 -11.46
CA ASP A 8 11.17 -12.23 -10.44
C ASP A 8 10.61 -11.01 -9.69
N ARG A 9 9.90 -10.13 -10.39
CA ARG A 9 9.26 -8.96 -9.78
C ARG A 9 8.08 -9.34 -8.89
N LEU A 10 7.23 -10.26 -9.33
CA LEU A 10 6.05 -10.68 -8.59
C LEU A 10 6.45 -11.49 -7.35
N GLN A 11 7.51 -12.29 -7.44
CA GLN A 11 8.11 -12.99 -6.30
C GLN A 11 8.67 -12.01 -5.26
N LYS A 12 9.42 -10.99 -5.68
CA LYS A 12 9.87 -9.91 -4.78
C LYS A 12 8.71 -9.17 -4.12
N ARG A 13 7.59 -8.99 -4.82
CA ARG A 13 6.39 -8.41 -4.22
C ARG A 13 5.75 -9.36 -3.21
N PHE A 14 5.62 -10.64 -3.55
CA PHE A 14 5.09 -11.65 -2.64
C PHE A 14 5.87 -11.66 -1.32
N GLN A 15 7.21 -11.70 -1.40
CA GLN A 15 8.09 -11.65 -0.22
C GLN A 15 7.96 -10.37 0.60
N LYS A 16 7.55 -9.24 0.01
CA LYS A 16 7.26 -8.01 0.76
C LYS A 16 5.95 -8.09 1.55
N TRP A 17 4.97 -8.86 1.06
CA TRP A 17 3.68 -9.03 1.72
C TRP A 17 3.67 -10.22 2.71
N ASP A 18 4.52 -11.22 2.50
CA ASP A 18 4.75 -12.34 3.43
C ASP A 18 5.65 -11.88 4.60
N VAL A 19 5.06 -11.13 5.53
CA VAL A 19 5.76 -10.50 6.67
C VAL A 19 6.42 -11.54 7.57
N ASN A 20 5.75 -12.68 7.77
CA ASN A 20 6.26 -13.74 8.65
C ASN A 20 7.16 -14.78 7.92
N GLY A 21 7.28 -14.69 6.60
CA GLY A 21 8.15 -15.54 5.78
C GLY A 21 7.68 -16.99 5.67
N ASN A 22 6.40 -17.27 5.90
CA ASN A 22 5.87 -18.63 5.90
C ASN A 22 5.53 -19.15 4.49
N GLY A 23 5.78 -18.35 3.44
CA GLY A 23 5.49 -18.68 2.06
C GLY A 23 4.01 -18.54 1.70
N ARG A 24 3.23 -17.87 2.54
CA ARG A 24 1.80 -17.62 2.36
C ARG A 24 1.47 -16.20 2.80
N ILE A 25 0.53 -15.59 2.10
CA ILE A 25 -0.04 -14.32 2.50
C ILE A 25 -1.32 -14.61 3.27
N GLU A 26 -1.34 -14.19 4.52
CA GLU A 26 -2.43 -14.41 5.47
C GLU A 26 -2.97 -13.07 5.99
N LYS A 27 -4.16 -13.12 6.58
CA LYS A 27 -4.76 -11.95 7.21
C LYS A 27 -3.86 -11.34 8.28
N SER A 28 -3.11 -12.17 9.01
CA SER A 28 -2.17 -11.73 10.03
C SER A 28 -1.04 -10.85 9.49
N ASP A 29 -0.61 -11.06 8.24
CA ASP A 29 0.44 -10.23 7.63
C ASP A 29 -0.07 -8.81 7.37
N PHE A 30 -1.31 -8.70 6.88
CA PHE A 30 -1.99 -7.42 6.69
C PHE A 30 -2.26 -6.70 8.02
N GLU A 31 -2.68 -7.44 9.05
CA GLU A 31 -2.89 -6.88 10.39
C GLU A 31 -1.56 -6.42 11.03
N ALA A 32 -0.48 -7.15 10.82
CA ALA A 32 0.85 -6.77 11.30
C ALA A 32 1.34 -5.49 10.63
N GLU A 33 1.17 -5.38 9.31
CA GLU A 33 1.56 -4.18 8.56
C GLU A 33 0.72 -2.97 8.96
N ALA A 34 -0.60 -3.13 9.11
CA ALA A 34 -1.47 -2.05 9.61
C ALA A 34 -1.01 -1.55 10.99
N LYS A 35 -0.72 -2.46 11.93
CA LYS A 35 -0.22 -2.10 13.27
C LYS A 35 1.13 -1.40 13.22
N ARG A 36 2.00 -1.84 12.32
CA ARG A 36 3.32 -1.23 12.10
C ARG A 36 3.19 0.21 11.61
N ILE A 37 2.33 0.44 10.62
CA ILE A 37 2.03 1.77 10.09
C ILE A 37 1.46 2.67 11.20
N ILE A 38 0.43 2.21 11.91
CA ILE A 38 -0.18 2.97 13.01
C ILE A 38 0.86 3.34 14.08
N SER A 39 1.69 2.38 14.48
CA SER A 39 2.75 2.61 15.48
C SER A 39 3.83 3.56 14.97
N ALA A 40 4.16 3.50 13.68
CA ALA A 40 5.11 4.39 13.04
C ALA A 40 4.64 5.84 13.06
N PHE A 41 3.33 6.07 12.86
CA PHE A 41 2.71 7.39 13.01
C PHE A 41 2.57 7.85 14.46
N GLY A 42 2.89 7.00 15.44
CA GLY A 42 2.71 7.28 16.86
C GLY A 42 1.24 7.35 17.29
N GLU A 43 0.33 6.83 16.46
CA GLU A 43 -1.11 6.85 16.70
C GLU A 43 -1.52 5.71 17.65
N ASP A 44 -2.53 5.95 18.50
CA ASP A 44 -3.06 4.92 19.39
C ASP A 44 -3.78 3.83 18.58
N GLN A 45 -3.43 2.55 18.77
CA GLN A 45 -4.04 1.42 18.06
C GLN A 45 -5.56 1.30 18.26
N THR A 46 -6.13 1.96 19.26
CA THR A 46 -7.55 1.96 19.57
C THR A 46 -8.29 3.15 18.96
N SER A 47 -7.59 4.12 18.37
CA SER A 47 -8.17 5.33 17.80
C SER A 47 -9.06 5.03 16.59
N PRO A 48 -10.03 5.92 16.26
CA PRO A 48 -10.85 5.77 15.07
C PRO A 48 -10.04 5.64 13.77
N GLN A 49 -8.94 6.40 13.65
CA GLN A 49 -8.06 6.40 12.49
C GLN A 49 -7.28 5.08 12.41
N ALA A 50 -6.75 4.58 13.53
CA ALA A 50 -6.11 3.28 13.60
C ALA A 50 -7.05 2.14 13.18
N ARG A 51 -8.31 2.19 13.63
CA ARG A 51 -9.33 1.21 13.21
C ARG A 51 -9.63 1.30 11.71
N ALA A 52 -9.74 2.50 11.17
CA ALA A 52 -9.96 2.70 9.73
C ALA A 52 -8.84 2.07 8.89
N VAL A 53 -7.58 2.18 9.33
CA VAL A 53 -6.44 1.53 8.68
C VAL A 53 -6.55 0.01 8.79
N GLN A 54 -6.77 -0.53 10.00
CA GLN A 54 -6.92 -1.97 10.21
C GLN A 54 -8.05 -2.57 9.35
N ASP A 55 -9.22 -1.93 9.33
CA ASP A 55 -10.38 -2.38 8.55
C ASP A 55 -10.12 -2.31 7.05
N SER A 56 -9.37 -1.31 6.58
CA SER A 56 -9.00 -1.18 5.17
C SER A 56 -8.04 -2.29 4.73
N PHE A 57 -7.01 -2.59 5.52
CA PHE A 57 -6.09 -3.71 5.27
C PHE A 57 -6.82 -5.06 5.31
N LYS A 58 -7.74 -5.25 6.25
CA LYS A 58 -8.58 -6.45 6.32
C LYS A 58 -9.45 -6.60 5.06
N THR A 59 -10.11 -5.53 4.63
CA THR A 59 -10.97 -5.54 3.43
C THR A 59 -10.15 -5.85 2.18
N MET A 60 -8.93 -5.33 2.08
CA MET A 60 -8.00 -5.65 1.01
C MET A 60 -7.66 -7.15 0.98
N PHE A 61 -7.33 -7.74 2.12
CA PHE A 61 -7.06 -9.18 2.22
C PHE A 61 -8.29 -10.02 1.82
N GLU A 62 -9.46 -9.70 2.36
CA GLU A 62 -10.70 -10.42 2.06
C GLU A 62 -11.03 -10.39 0.56
N PHE A 63 -10.79 -9.25 -0.09
CA PHE A 63 -10.94 -9.14 -1.54
C PHE A 63 -9.97 -10.06 -2.30
N LEU A 64 -8.69 -10.09 -1.93
CA LEU A 64 -7.71 -10.99 -2.56
C LEU A 64 -8.05 -12.46 -2.32
N ALA A 65 -8.51 -12.79 -1.12
CA ALA A 65 -8.85 -14.14 -0.71
C ALA A 65 -10.11 -14.67 -1.42
N ASP A 66 -11.12 -13.80 -1.62
CA ASP A 66 -12.30 -14.09 -2.44
C ASP A 66 -11.90 -14.36 -3.90
N LYS A 67 -11.05 -13.50 -4.48
CA LYS A 67 -10.55 -13.68 -5.85
C LYS A 67 -9.68 -14.92 -6.03
N ALA A 68 -8.93 -15.32 -5.01
CA ALA A 68 -8.16 -16.57 -4.99
C ALA A 68 -9.03 -17.81 -4.73
N GLY A 69 -10.31 -17.64 -4.36
CA GLY A 69 -11.22 -18.73 -4.01
C GLY A 69 -10.87 -19.46 -2.70
N VAL A 70 -10.09 -18.82 -1.81
CA VAL A 70 -9.66 -19.41 -0.52
C VAL A 70 -10.52 -18.99 0.66
N GLY A 71 -11.43 -18.02 0.45
CA GLY A 71 -12.33 -17.50 1.49
C GLY A 71 -11.63 -16.57 2.49
N PRO A 72 -12.39 -15.88 3.36
CA PRO A 72 -11.92 -14.74 4.16
C PRO A 72 -10.90 -15.08 5.26
N ASN A 73 -10.77 -16.36 5.63
CA ASN A 73 -9.77 -16.86 6.58
C ASN A 73 -8.77 -17.82 5.92
N GLY A 74 -8.74 -17.84 4.57
CA GLY A 74 -7.80 -18.64 3.82
C GLY A 74 -6.39 -18.05 3.86
N SER A 75 -5.50 -18.65 3.09
CA SER A 75 -4.13 -18.16 2.89
C SER A 75 -3.85 -18.20 1.40
N LEU A 76 -3.15 -17.21 0.85
CA LEU A 76 -2.76 -17.21 -0.56
C LEU A 76 -1.31 -17.68 -0.67
N ASN A 77 -1.06 -18.73 -1.44
CA ASN A 77 0.32 -19.06 -1.83
C ASN A 77 0.81 -18.13 -2.95
N GLU A 78 2.11 -18.16 -3.24
CA GLU A 78 2.74 -17.33 -4.28
C GLU A 78 2.01 -17.38 -5.64
N ARG A 79 1.59 -18.58 -6.05
CA ARG A 79 0.88 -18.77 -7.31
C ARG A 79 -0.49 -18.11 -7.30
N GLN A 80 -1.29 -18.33 -6.27
CA GLN A 80 -2.63 -17.73 -6.14
C GLN A 80 -2.54 -16.20 -6.06
N PHE A 81 -1.60 -15.68 -5.26
CA PHE A 81 -1.37 -14.24 -5.19
C PHE A 81 -1.00 -13.66 -6.56
N THR A 82 -0.10 -14.31 -7.28
CA THR A 82 0.32 -13.90 -8.62
C THR A 82 -0.84 -13.90 -9.61
N GLU A 83 -1.65 -14.97 -9.63
CA GLU A 83 -2.81 -15.09 -10.51
C GLU A 83 -3.86 -14.00 -10.22
N VAL A 84 -4.15 -13.70 -8.94
CA VAL A 84 -5.08 -12.63 -8.54
C VAL A 84 -4.56 -11.26 -8.93
N ILE A 85 -3.30 -10.96 -8.61
CA ILE A 85 -2.68 -9.68 -8.96
C ILE A 85 -2.61 -9.49 -10.47
N GLU A 86 -2.30 -10.54 -11.24
CA GLU A 86 -2.32 -10.47 -12.69
C GLU A 86 -3.74 -10.24 -13.22
N ALA A 87 -4.74 -10.94 -12.68
CA ALA A 87 -6.13 -10.74 -13.07
C ALA A 87 -6.60 -9.30 -12.79
N GLN A 88 -6.35 -8.76 -11.59
CA GLN A 88 -6.73 -7.39 -11.25
C GLN A 88 -5.98 -6.34 -12.08
N ILE A 89 -4.65 -6.46 -12.21
CA ILE A 89 -3.83 -5.43 -12.86
C ILE A 89 -3.97 -5.48 -14.39
N PHE A 90 -4.06 -6.66 -14.99
CA PHE A 90 -4.09 -6.78 -16.46
C PHE A 90 -5.51 -6.79 -17.04
N GLN A 91 -6.54 -7.28 -16.32
CA GLN A 91 -7.91 -7.29 -16.86
C GLN A 91 -8.68 -6.01 -16.53
N GLU A 92 -8.56 -5.49 -15.31
CA GLU A 92 -9.28 -4.28 -14.88
C GLU A 92 -8.44 -3.00 -14.99
N GLY A 93 -7.14 -3.13 -15.30
CA GLY A 93 -6.24 -2.01 -15.53
C GLY A 93 -6.08 -1.10 -14.30
N ASP A 94 -5.96 0.19 -14.57
CA ASP A 94 -5.72 1.26 -13.57
C ASP A 94 -6.86 1.33 -12.55
N ALA A 95 -8.11 1.18 -13.02
CA ALA A 95 -9.30 1.27 -12.20
C ALA A 95 -9.44 0.10 -11.22
N GLY A 96 -9.08 -1.12 -11.64
CA GLY A 96 -9.11 -2.30 -10.77
C GLY A 96 -8.12 -2.20 -9.62
N PHE A 97 -6.88 -1.78 -9.91
CA PHE A 97 -5.88 -1.56 -8.86
C PHE A 97 -6.31 -0.45 -7.90
N ALA A 98 -6.76 0.69 -8.44
CA ALA A 98 -7.24 1.81 -7.63
C ALA A 98 -8.38 1.37 -6.70
N ARG A 99 -9.34 0.57 -7.18
CA ARG A 99 -10.46 0.08 -6.37
C ARG A 99 -10.01 -0.72 -5.13
N VAL A 100 -8.93 -1.48 -5.25
CA VAL A 100 -8.41 -2.30 -4.16
C VAL A 100 -7.57 -1.49 -3.18
N VAL A 101 -6.74 -0.58 -3.70
CA VAL A 101 -5.71 0.11 -2.90
C VAL A 101 -6.17 1.46 -2.36
N ARG A 102 -7.12 2.13 -3.04
CA ARG A 102 -7.63 3.46 -2.67
C ARG A 102 -8.21 3.52 -1.25
N PRO A 103 -9.02 2.54 -0.76
CA PRO A 103 -9.50 2.58 0.62
C PRO A 103 -8.35 2.59 1.63
N THR A 104 -7.34 1.75 1.41
CA THR A 104 -6.16 1.67 2.27
C THR A 104 -5.34 2.95 2.25
N ILE A 105 -5.10 3.52 1.06
CA ILE A 105 -4.39 4.81 0.94
C ILE A 105 -5.18 5.92 1.62
N SER A 106 -6.49 6.00 1.41
CA SER A 106 -7.33 7.00 2.06
C SER A 106 -7.29 6.88 3.59
N ALA A 107 -7.23 5.66 4.13
CA ALA A 107 -7.12 5.45 5.56
C ALA A 107 -5.74 5.87 6.11
N ILE A 108 -4.66 5.61 5.36
CA ILE A 108 -3.30 6.08 5.71
C ILE A 108 -3.21 7.61 5.61
N VAL A 109 -3.80 8.23 4.59
CA VAL A 109 -3.92 9.69 4.50
C VAL A 109 -4.62 10.23 5.73
N GLY A 110 -5.72 9.62 6.18
CA GLY A 110 -6.40 10.03 7.42
C GLY A 110 -5.59 9.87 8.71
N LEU A 111 -4.49 9.11 8.73
CA LEU A 111 -3.53 9.11 9.85
C LEU A 111 -2.57 10.31 9.79
N CYS A 112 -2.28 10.78 8.58
CA CYS A 112 -1.23 11.73 8.30
C CYS A 112 -1.74 13.17 8.15
N ASP A 113 -2.96 13.30 7.64
CA ASP A 113 -3.74 14.51 7.46
C ASP A 113 -4.13 15.06 8.84
N THR A 114 -3.36 16.03 9.31
CA THR A 114 -3.51 16.66 10.61
C THR A 114 -4.41 17.87 10.59
N ASP A 115 -4.60 18.50 9.42
CA ASP A 115 -5.45 19.68 9.26
C ASP A 115 -6.88 19.35 8.76
N GLY A 116 -7.10 18.10 8.34
CA GLY A 116 -8.39 17.53 7.98
C GLY A 116 -8.86 17.95 6.59
N ASP A 117 -7.94 18.34 5.69
CA ASP A 117 -8.28 18.80 4.35
C ASP A 117 -8.42 17.67 3.32
N GLY A 118 -8.08 16.43 3.69
CA GLY A 118 -8.16 15.24 2.86
C GLY A 118 -7.00 15.07 1.86
N GLU A 119 -6.00 15.94 1.91
CA GLU A 119 -4.77 15.90 1.13
C GLU A 119 -3.57 15.73 2.07
N VAL A 120 -2.37 15.53 1.51
CA VAL A 120 -1.13 15.42 2.31
C VAL A 120 -0.17 16.50 1.86
N ASP A 121 0.11 17.45 2.74
CA ASP A 121 1.09 18.50 2.46
C ASP A 121 2.54 17.98 2.59
N GLN A 122 3.52 18.82 2.22
CA GLN A 122 4.93 18.43 2.29
C GLN A 122 5.41 18.09 3.71
N ARG A 123 4.85 18.73 4.76
CA ARG A 123 5.22 18.49 6.15
C ARG A 123 4.63 17.19 6.66
N GLU A 124 3.40 16.89 6.28
CA GLU A 124 2.72 15.64 6.60
C GLU A 124 3.39 14.48 5.88
N PHE A 125 3.70 14.65 4.59
CA PHE A 125 4.46 13.64 3.84
C PHE A 125 5.85 13.38 4.43
N ALA A 126 6.52 14.43 4.94
CA ALA A 126 7.79 14.28 5.64
C ALA A 126 7.65 13.43 6.91
N LYS A 127 6.60 13.66 7.72
CA LYS A 127 6.30 12.85 8.91
C LYS A 127 5.99 11.41 8.53
N TRP A 128 5.23 11.18 7.47
CA TRP A 128 4.96 9.84 6.97
C TRP A 128 6.26 9.11 6.61
N LEU A 129 7.12 9.74 5.81
CA LEU A 129 8.37 9.12 5.40
C LEU A 129 9.33 8.88 6.58
N ASP A 130 9.40 9.80 7.54
CA ASP A 130 10.16 9.62 8.78
C ASP A 130 9.63 8.43 9.59
N ALA A 131 8.31 8.33 9.75
CA ALA A 131 7.64 7.22 10.43
C ALA A 131 8.00 5.86 9.81
N ILE A 132 8.06 5.77 8.49
CA ILE A 132 8.42 4.51 7.79
C ILE A 132 9.94 4.31 7.63
N GLY A 133 10.77 5.17 8.24
CA GLY A 133 12.22 5.05 8.26
C GLY A 133 12.91 5.41 6.94
N VAL A 134 12.30 6.30 6.16
CA VAL A 134 12.87 6.85 4.93
C VAL A 134 13.67 8.12 5.26
N GLU A 135 14.85 8.22 4.67
CA GLU A 135 15.75 9.37 4.84
C GLU A 135 15.08 10.70 4.46
N ALA A 136 15.24 11.73 5.29
CA ALA A 136 14.70 13.07 5.04
C ALA A 136 15.13 13.65 3.68
N SER A 137 16.32 13.27 3.20
CA SER A 137 16.84 13.68 1.89
C SER A 137 16.03 13.15 0.70
N ALA A 138 15.31 12.03 0.88
CA ALA A 138 14.46 11.42 -0.12
C ALA A 138 13.04 12.01 -0.15
N VAL A 139 12.62 12.75 0.88
CA VAL A 139 11.26 13.30 1.03
C VAL A 139 10.92 14.28 -0.08
N ALA A 140 11.74 15.31 -0.30
CA ALA A 140 11.45 16.34 -1.30
C ALA A 140 11.47 15.80 -2.75
N PRO A 141 12.42 14.95 -3.16
CA PRO A 141 12.35 14.25 -4.45
C PRO A 141 11.11 13.37 -4.60
N ALA A 142 10.76 12.59 -3.57
CA ALA A 142 9.59 11.73 -3.58
C ALA A 142 8.29 12.53 -3.71
N PHE A 143 8.13 13.59 -2.92
CA PHE A 143 6.98 14.47 -2.97
C PHE A 143 6.77 15.04 -4.38
N ARG A 144 7.83 15.62 -4.97
CA ARG A 144 7.78 16.17 -6.33
C ARG A 144 7.53 15.14 -7.42
N ALA A 145 7.86 13.87 -7.18
CA ALA A 145 7.59 12.80 -8.13
C ALA A 145 6.10 12.39 -8.11
N ILE A 146 5.39 12.66 -7.02
CA ILE A 146 3.98 12.29 -6.82
C ILE A 146 3.05 13.48 -7.09
N ASP A 147 3.48 14.69 -6.73
CA ASP A 147 2.77 15.95 -6.99
C ASP A 147 2.83 16.27 -8.50
N VAL A 148 1.93 15.64 -9.27
CA VAL A 148 1.90 15.76 -10.74
C VAL A 148 1.36 17.12 -11.14
N ASN A 149 0.39 17.64 -10.38
CA ASN A 149 -0.25 18.92 -10.69
C ASN A 149 0.56 20.14 -10.18
N GLY A 150 1.53 19.94 -9.29
CA GLY A 150 2.42 20.96 -8.76
C GLY A 150 1.73 21.91 -7.77
N ASN A 151 0.63 21.51 -7.15
CA ASN A 151 -0.14 22.35 -6.22
C ASN A 151 0.48 22.37 -4.80
N GLY A 152 1.49 21.54 -4.54
CA GLY A 152 2.14 21.45 -3.24
C GLY A 152 1.41 20.57 -2.22
N LYS A 153 0.44 19.77 -2.66
CA LYS A 153 -0.35 18.83 -1.85
C LYS A 153 -0.59 17.53 -2.60
N LEU A 154 -0.55 16.39 -1.91
CA LEU A 154 -0.78 15.09 -2.53
C LEU A 154 -2.23 14.66 -2.31
N THR A 155 -2.96 14.53 -3.41
CA THR A 155 -4.31 13.97 -3.37
C THR A 155 -4.26 12.45 -3.18
N VAL A 156 -5.36 11.86 -2.68
CA VAL A 156 -5.50 10.39 -2.61
C VAL A 156 -5.29 9.74 -3.97
N ASP A 157 -5.74 10.37 -5.06
CA ASP A 157 -5.63 9.82 -6.40
C ASP A 157 -4.18 9.84 -6.92
N GLU A 158 -3.39 10.87 -6.59
CA GLU A 158 -1.95 10.92 -6.88
C GLU A 158 -1.17 9.86 -6.09
N LEU A 159 -1.49 9.68 -4.82
CA LEU A 159 -0.91 8.63 -3.99
C LEU A 159 -1.25 7.23 -4.51
N VAL A 160 -2.49 7.00 -4.95
CA VAL A 160 -2.91 5.74 -5.60
C VAL A 160 -2.09 5.46 -6.85
N HIS A 161 -1.88 6.47 -7.70
CA HIS A 161 -1.04 6.33 -8.89
C HIS A 161 0.42 6.03 -8.53
N ALA A 162 0.96 6.71 -7.53
CA ALA A 162 2.35 6.50 -7.12
C ALA A 162 2.57 5.12 -6.48
N VAL A 163 1.67 4.66 -5.61
CA VAL A 163 1.71 3.31 -5.03
C VAL A 163 1.59 2.26 -6.13
N ARG A 164 0.75 2.51 -7.14
CA ARG A 164 0.63 1.64 -8.30
C ARG A 164 1.93 1.59 -9.08
N ASP A 165 2.52 2.73 -9.39
CA ASP A 165 3.77 2.79 -10.15
C ASP A 165 4.93 2.19 -9.38
N TYR A 166 4.95 2.30 -8.05
CA TYR A 166 5.88 1.58 -7.19
C TYR A 166 5.68 0.06 -7.26
N HIS A 167 4.43 -0.40 -7.17
CA HIS A 167 4.12 -1.81 -7.35
C HIS A 167 4.59 -2.27 -8.73
N LEU A 168 4.11 -1.62 -9.80
CA LEU A 168 4.56 -1.80 -11.19
C LEU A 168 6.02 -1.43 -11.42
N GLY A 169 6.79 -1.10 -10.36
CA GLY A 169 8.13 -0.50 -10.30
C GLY A 169 8.53 0.22 -11.57
N LYS A 170 7.64 1.09 -11.99
CA LYS A 170 7.93 2.27 -12.80
C LYS A 170 8.47 3.40 -11.92
N SER A 171 8.28 3.28 -10.60
CA SER A 171 8.77 4.20 -9.58
C SER A 171 9.49 3.43 -8.47
N ASP A 172 10.54 4.05 -7.92
CA ASP A 172 11.29 3.53 -6.76
C ASP A 172 10.91 4.26 -5.46
N VAL A 173 9.88 5.11 -5.49
CA VAL A 173 9.47 5.90 -4.32
C VAL A 173 8.90 4.98 -3.23
N PRO A 174 9.56 4.86 -2.06
CA PRO A 174 9.12 3.97 -1.00
C PRO A 174 7.92 4.60 -0.26
N LEU A 175 6.72 4.23 -0.67
CA LEU A 175 5.46 4.68 -0.04
C LEU A 175 4.94 3.74 1.05
N LEU A 176 5.58 2.57 1.18
CA LEU A 176 5.29 1.58 2.20
C LEU A 176 6.62 1.25 2.89
N GLY A 177 6.57 1.04 4.20
CA GLY A 177 7.75 0.83 5.04
C GLY A 177 8.57 -0.40 4.64
N LYS A 178 9.79 -0.47 5.20
CA LYS A 178 10.74 -1.57 4.95
C LYS A 178 10.22 -2.94 5.38
#